data_AF-A0A0C2GRF7-F1
#
_entry.id   AF-A0A0C2GRF7-F1
#
_cell.length_a   1.000
_cell.length_b   1.000
_cell.length_c   1.000
_cell.angle_alpha   90.00
_cell.angle_beta   90.00
_cell.angle_gamma   90.00
#
_symmetry.space_group_name_H-M   'P 1'
#
loop_
_entity.id
_entity.type
_entity.pdbx_description
1 polymer ?
#
loop_
_entity_poly.entity_id
_entity_poly.type
_entity_poly.pdbx_seq_one_letter_code
_entity_poly.pdbx_strand_id
1 'polypeptide(L)'
;MLFKRVPENTIACRLFFSNTTQLHVGSAVSITGKWQPSLGSQQEKELLADACQVLATDAEPRYASLSPDQLRKKVHLRARSQSFSALLRLRSKLFLKTHDYFMSHGYIHIDTPVFTANDCEGAGETFSVADSSSKDFFANHDAFLSVSGQLHLEAMVSNREYFSGISRVYTLSSGCRADKQQSRNHLTEFRMLEAEIAFCEGP
;
A
#
# COMPACT_ATOMS: atom_id res chain seq x y z
N MET A 1 11.13 -18.17 -30.65
CA MET A 1 11.28 -16.81 -30.10
C MET A 1 9.94 -16.10 -30.22
N LEU A 2 9.26 -15.83 -29.11
CA LEU A 2 8.05 -14.99 -29.07
C LEU A 2 8.47 -13.66 -28.45
N PHE A 3 8.45 -12.63 -29.28
CA PHE A 3 9.00 -11.31 -29.02
C PHE A 3 8.03 -10.50 -28.13
N LYS A 4 8.33 -10.37 -26.83
CA LYS A 4 7.57 -9.51 -25.89
C LYS A 4 8.44 -8.33 -25.45
N ARG A 5 7.90 -7.12 -25.58
CA ARG A 5 8.50 -5.85 -25.15
C ARG A 5 9.00 -5.95 -23.70
N VAL A 6 10.23 -5.51 -23.46
CA VAL A 6 10.85 -5.49 -22.13
C VAL A 6 10.16 -4.41 -21.27
N PRO A 7 9.64 -4.73 -20.07
CA PRO A 7 9.04 -3.72 -19.17
C PRO A 7 10.03 -2.63 -18.74
N GLU A 8 9.54 -1.42 -18.39
CA GLU A 8 10.36 -0.25 -18.01
C GLU A 8 11.39 -0.48 -16.87
N ASN A 9 11.24 -1.53 -16.07
CA ASN A 9 12.18 -1.90 -15.00
C ASN A 9 12.83 -3.27 -15.25
N THR A 10 12.95 -3.66 -16.50
CA THR A 10 13.60 -4.90 -16.91
C THR A 10 14.71 -4.55 -17.88
N ILE A 11 15.87 -5.16 -17.69
CA ILE A 11 17.04 -4.95 -18.53
C ILE A 11 17.30 -6.26 -19.26
N ALA A 12 17.48 -6.18 -20.58
CA ALA A 12 17.98 -7.32 -21.33
C ALA A 12 19.46 -7.54 -20.96
N CYS A 13 19.80 -8.77 -20.57
CA CYS A 13 21.16 -9.16 -20.24
C CYS A 13 21.56 -10.35 -21.11
N ARG A 14 22.72 -10.24 -21.77
CA ARG A 14 23.31 -11.32 -22.57
C ARG A 14 24.38 -12.04 -21.75
N LEU A 15 24.27 -13.36 -21.68
CA LEU A 15 25.20 -14.24 -20.96
C LEU A 15 25.97 -15.10 -21.97
N PHE A 16 27.28 -15.23 -21.82
CA PHE A 16 28.14 -16.06 -22.69
C PHE A 16 28.76 -17.28 -21.97
N PHE A 17 28.39 -17.54 -20.71
CA PHE A 17 28.96 -18.62 -19.92
C PHE A 17 28.31 -19.97 -20.26
N SER A 18 29.10 -21.04 -20.26
CA SER A 18 28.63 -22.43 -20.45
C SER A 18 27.89 -22.99 -19.23
N ASN A 19 28.00 -22.36 -18.06
CA ASN A 19 27.48 -22.87 -16.79
C ASN A 19 26.16 -22.20 -16.33
N THR A 20 25.28 -21.85 -17.28
CA THR A 20 23.96 -21.28 -17.00
C THR A 20 22.93 -22.29 -16.49
N THR A 21 23.32 -23.54 -16.24
CA THR A 21 22.43 -24.63 -15.81
C THR A 21 21.76 -24.40 -14.46
N GLN A 22 22.29 -23.50 -13.62
CA GLN A 22 21.72 -23.15 -12.31
C GLN A 22 20.80 -21.91 -12.32
N LEU A 23 20.68 -21.23 -13.46
CA LEU A 23 19.85 -20.03 -13.59
C LEU A 23 18.41 -20.42 -13.93
N HIS A 24 17.54 -20.34 -12.91
CA HIS A 24 16.10 -20.52 -13.08
C HIS A 24 15.36 -19.20 -12.89
N VAL A 25 14.15 -19.09 -13.47
CA VAL A 25 13.24 -17.96 -13.18
C VAL A 25 13.10 -17.82 -11.66
N GLY A 26 12.96 -16.60 -11.14
CA GLY A 26 12.85 -16.36 -9.70
C GLY A 26 14.18 -16.32 -8.93
N SER A 27 15.30 -16.73 -9.54
CA SER A 27 16.62 -16.62 -8.92
C SER A 27 17.03 -15.15 -8.72
N ALA A 28 17.66 -14.86 -7.58
CA ALA A 28 18.33 -13.59 -7.34
C ALA A 28 19.78 -13.68 -7.82
N VAL A 29 20.21 -12.70 -8.60
CA VAL A 29 21.54 -12.72 -9.26
C VAL A 29 22.21 -11.37 -9.14
N SER A 30 23.55 -11.39 -9.01
CA SER A 30 24.41 -10.23 -9.18
C SER A 30 25.13 -10.37 -10.53
N ILE A 31 25.00 -9.37 -11.39
CA ILE A 31 25.59 -9.39 -12.73
C ILE A 31 26.44 -8.13 -12.90
N THR A 32 27.68 -8.31 -13.33
CA THR A 32 28.59 -7.22 -13.72
C THR A 32 28.92 -7.36 -15.20
N GLY A 33 28.99 -6.25 -15.92
CA GLY A 33 29.18 -6.28 -17.36
C GLY A 33 29.22 -4.91 -18.01
N LYS A 34 29.31 -4.89 -19.33
CA LYS A 34 29.35 -3.68 -20.15
C LYS A 34 27.95 -3.29 -20.62
N TRP A 35 27.59 -2.01 -20.44
CA TRP A 35 26.34 -1.44 -20.95
C TRP A 35 26.53 -0.96 -22.38
N GLN A 36 25.87 -1.61 -23.36
CA GLN A 36 26.12 -1.37 -24.78
C GLN A 36 24.82 -1.33 -25.60
N PRO A 37 24.86 -0.80 -26.85
CA PRO A 37 23.72 -0.89 -27.77
C PRO A 37 23.29 -2.35 -27.97
N SER A 38 21.98 -2.58 -27.94
CA SER A 38 21.41 -3.90 -28.18
C SER A 38 21.52 -4.28 -29.66
N LEU A 39 21.81 -5.54 -29.94
CA LEU A 39 21.74 -6.08 -31.32
C LEU A 39 20.30 -6.38 -31.75
N GLY A 40 19.39 -6.58 -30.79
CA GLY A 40 17.97 -6.81 -31.04
C GLY A 40 17.15 -5.53 -31.04
N SER A 41 15.99 -5.55 -31.71
CA SER A 41 15.10 -4.38 -31.87
C SER A 41 14.15 -4.13 -30.69
N GLN A 42 14.17 -4.96 -29.65
CA GLN A 42 13.21 -4.89 -28.53
C GLN A 42 13.61 -3.91 -27.41
N GLN A 43 14.87 -3.47 -27.40
CA GLN A 43 15.42 -2.53 -26.46
C GLN A 43 16.57 -1.76 -27.11
N GLU A 44 16.87 -0.54 -26.66
CA GLU A 44 17.96 0.27 -27.23
C GLU A 44 19.34 -0.19 -26.74
N LYS A 45 19.42 -0.65 -25.49
CA LYS A 45 20.66 -1.06 -24.82
C LYS A 45 20.47 -2.37 -24.06
N GLU A 46 21.54 -3.10 -23.86
CA GLU A 46 21.59 -4.35 -23.11
C GLU A 46 22.86 -4.41 -22.25
N LEU A 47 22.82 -5.25 -21.21
CA LEU A 47 23.99 -5.57 -20.41
C LEU A 47 24.69 -6.80 -21.00
N LEU A 48 25.93 -6.63 -21.45
CA LEU A 48 26.82 -7.72 -21.82
C LEU A 48 27.55 -8.21 -20.57
N ALA A 49 27.16 -9.37 -20.02
CA ALA A 49 27.69 -9.85 -18.75
C ALA A 49 29.14 -10.35 -18.86
N ASP A 50 30.02 -9.81 -18.02
CA ASP A 50 31.39 -10.29 -17.79
C ASP A 50 31.45 -11.27 -16.61
N ALA A 51 30.52 -11.14 -15.65
CA ALA A 51 30.35 -12.06 -14.53
C ALA A 51 28.88 -12.15 -14.10
N CYS A 52 28.44 -13.34 -13.67
CA CYS A 52 27.13 -13.59 -13.11
C CYS A 52 27.24 -14.51 -11.89
N GLN A 53 26.80 -14.03 -10.73
CA GLN A 53 26.74 -14.80 -9.49
C GLN A 53 25.27 -15.04 -9.10
N VAL A 54 24.91 -16.30 -8.88
CA VAL A 54 23.61 -16.65 -8.30
C VAL A 54 23.69 -16.46 -6.79
N LEU A 55 22.87 -15.54 -6.27
CA LEU A 55 22.81 -15.22 -4.83
C LEU A 55 21.80 -16.10 -4.11
N ALA A 56 20.68 -16.40 -4.77
CA ALA A 56 19.65 -17.29 -4.28
C ALA A 56 18.89 -17.91 -5.45
N THR A 57 18.43 -19.14 -5.28
CA THR A 57 17.55 -19.81 -6.23
C THR A 57 16.14 -19.91 -5.65
N ASP A 58 15.15 -19.99 -6.54
CA ASP A 58 13.78 -20.27 -6.13
C ASP A 58 13.34 -21.61 -6.73
N ALA A 59 12.98 -22.55 -5.86
CA ALA A 59 12.60 -23.90 -6.25
C ALA A 59 11.25 -23.97 -6.99
N GLU A 60 10.37 -22.99 -6.81
CA GLU A 60 9.03 -22.98 -7.44
C GLU A 60 8.70 -21.65 -8.12
N PRO A 61 9.31 -21.33 -9.27
CA PRO A 61 9.26 -19.99 -9.83
C PRO A 61 7.98 -19.63 -10.59
N ARG A 62 6.88 -20.34 -10.35
CA ARG A 62 5.61 -20.19 -11.07
C ARG A 62 4.80 -18.99 -10.55
N TYR A 63 5.29 -17.77 -10.78
CA TYR A 63 4.59 -16.53 -10.42
C TYR A 63 3.68 -15.99 -11.52
N ALA A 64 4.06 -16.20 -12.79
CA ALA A 64 3.45 -15.53 -13.94
C ALA A 64 2.07 -16.09 -14.33
N SER A 65 1.69 -17.27 -13.84
CA SER A 65 0.45 -17.97 -14.20
C SER A 65 -0.59 -17.98 -13.08
N LEU A 66 -0.37 -17.25 -11.98
CA LEU A 66 -1.29 -17.24 -10.84
C LEU A 66 -2.40 -16.19 -11.05
N SER A 67 -3.65 -16.61 -10.91
CA SER A 67 -4.79 -15.69 -10.88
C SER A 67 -4.74 -14.79 -9.64
N PRO A 68 -5.46 -13.64 -9.64
CA PRO A 68 -5.56 -12.80 -8.45
C PRO A 68 -6.00 -13.57 -7.18
N ASP A 69 -6.87 -14.56 -7.33
CA ASP A 69 -7.40 -15.37 -6.23
C ASP A 69 -6.35 -16.34 -5.68
N GLN A 70 -5.52 -16.91 -6.56
CA GLN A 70 -4.38 -17.73 -6.15
C GLN A 70 -3.30 -16.89 -5.46
N LEU A 71 -3.05 -15.66 -5.96
CA LEU A 71 -2.11 -14.72 -5.34
C LEU A 71 -2.57 -14.24 -3.95
N ARG A 72 -3.88 -14.10 -3.72
CA ARG A 72 -4.42 -13.79 -2.38
C ARG A 72 -4.04 -14.84 -1.33
N LYS A 73 -3.97 -16.11 -1.73
CA LYS A 73 -3.55 -17.23 -0.86
C LYS A 73 -2.02 -17.32 -0.68
N LYS A 74 -1.24 -16.66 -1.54
CA LYS A 74 0.23 -16.67 -1.55
C LYS A 74 0.78 -15.26 -1.40
N VAL A 75 0.53 -14.65 -0.23
CA VAL A 75 0.88 -13.24 0.06
C VAL A 75 2.35 -12.92 -0.23
N HIS A 76 3.27 -13.82 0.12
CA HIS A 76 4.71 -13.68 -0.11
C HIS A 76 5.11 -13.59 -1.60
N LEU A 77 4.25 -14.03 -2.53
CA LEU A 77 4.49 -13.96 -3.99
C LEU A 77 3.76 -12.78 -4.65
N ARG A 78 2.77 -12.19 -3.97
CA ARG A 78 1.88 -11.17 -4.54
C ARG A 78 2.65 -9.97 -5.08
N ALA A 79 3.65 -9.50 -4.35
CA ALA A 79 4.52 -8.39 -4.74
C ALA A 79 5.41 -8.67 -5.97
N ARG A 80 5.61 -9.94 -6.36
CA ARG A 80 6.38 -10.32 -7.55
C ARG A 80 5.56 -10.20 -8.84
N SER A 81 4.23 -10.08 -8.75
CA SER A 81 3.37 -9.82 -9.91
C SER A 81 3.58 -8.40 -10.43
N GLN A 82 3.68 -8.24 -11.74
CA GLN A 82 3.87 -6.94 -12.39
C GLN A 82 2.71 -5.98 -12.06
N SER A 83 1.46 -6.45 -12.17
CA SER A 83 0.28 -5.61 -11.93
C SER A 83 0.15 -5.21 -10.46
N PHE A 84 0.37 -6.16 -9.54
CA PHE A 84 0.26 -5.87 -8.12
C PHE A 84 1.40 -4.96 -7.63
N SER A 85 2.64 -5.19 -8.08
CA SER A 85 3.76 -4.31 -7.73
C SER A 85 3.58 -2.89 -8.29
N ALA A 86 3.01 -2.75 -9.49
CA ALA A 86 2.67 -1.46 -10.06
C ALA A 86 1.60 -0.75 -9.22
N LEU A 87 0.56 -1.48 -8.78
CA LEU A 87 -0.47 -0.96 -7.89
C LEU A 87 0.12 -0.47 -6.56
N LEU A 88 1.04 -1.23 -5.94
CA LEU A 88 1.71 -0.81 -4.70
C LEU A 88 2.54 0.46 -4.88
N ARG A 89 3.33 0.55 -5.97
CA ARG A 89 4.10 1.75 -6.29
C ARG A 89 3.20 2.95 -6.55
N LEU A 90 2.12 2.76 -7.30
CA LEU A 90 1.12 3.80 -7.56
C LEU A 90 0.49 4.28 -6.25
N ARG A 91 0.03 3.35 -5.40
CA ARG A 91 -0.55 3.65 -4.09
C ARG A 91 0.43 4.45 -3.23
N SER A 92 1.70 4.03 -3.13
CA SER A 92 2.73 4.77 -2.39
C SER A 92 2.92 6.20 -2.91
N LYS A 93 2.97 6.40 -4.24
CA LYS A 93 3.04 7.73 -4.84
C LYS A 93 1.78 8.57 -4.58
N LEU A 94 0.60 7.94 -4.58
CA LEU A 94 -0.66 8.62 -4.26
C LEU A 94 -0.65 9.11 -2.81
N PHE A 95 -0.22 8.29 -1.84
CA PHE A 95 -0.08 8.73 -0.43
C PHE A 95 0.83 9.96 -0.32
N LEU A 96 2.01 9.92 -0.93
CA LEU A 96 2.92 11.07 -0.95
C LEU A 96 2.26 12.31 -1.53
N LYS A 97 1.61 12.17 -2.70
CA LYS A 97 0.97 13.30 -3.38
C LYS A 97 -0.24 13.85 -2.64
N THR A 98 -0.97 13.01 -1.92
CA THR A 98 -2.05 13.45 -1.03
C THR A 98 -1.49 14.30 0.10
N HIS A 99 -0.43 13.84 0.80
CA HIS A 99 0.21 14.66 1.83
C HIS A 99 0.74 15.99 1.28
N ASP A 100 1.46 15.95 0.14
CA ASP A 100 1.96 17.16 -0.53
C ASP A 100 0.83 18.16 -0.79
N TYR A 101 -0.31 17.68 -1.31
CA TYR A 101 -1.49 18.50 -1.58
C TYR A 101 -2.02 19.15 -0.30
N PHE A 102 -2.37 18.37 0.73
CA PHE A 102 -2.98 18.93 1.93
C PHE A 102 -2.04 19.89 2.67
N MET A 103 -0.76 19.54 2.82
CA MET A 103 0.23 20.39 3.49
C MET A 103 0.47 21.70 2.73
N SER A 104 0.56 21.66 1.40
CA SER A 104 0.71 22.89 0.58
C SER A 104 -0.52 23.80 0.62
N HIS A 105 -1.69 23.28 1.02
CA HIS A 105 -2.93 24.04 1.18
C HIS A 105 -3.22 24.44 2.65
N GLY A 106 -2.21 24.31 3.52
CA GLY A 106 -2.26 24.76 4.91
C GLY A 106 -3.06 23.85 5.83
N TYR A 107 -3.28 22.59 5.46
CA TYR A 107 -3.86 21.60 6.37
C TYR A 107 -2.78 20.98 7.26
N ILE A 108 -3.16 20.65 8.49
CA ILE A 108 -2.33 19.91 9.44
C ILE A 108 -2.76 18.44 9.44
N HIS A 109 -1.80 17.53 9.29
CA HIS A 109 -2.06 16.09 9.40
C HIS A 109 -2.26 15.73 10.88
N ILE A 110 -3.37 15.06 11.19
CA ILE A 110 -3.71 14.59 12.53
C ILE A 110 -3.85 13.07 12.51
N ASP A 111 -3.13 12.38 13.38
CA ASP A 111 -3.33 10.96 13.61
C ASP A 111 -4.50 10.76 14.59
N THR A 112 -5.57 10.12 14.12
CA THR A 112 -6.76 9.85 14.92
C THR A 112 -6.67 8.45 15.57
N PRO A 113 -7.17 8.28 16.80
CA PRO A 113 -7.22 6.97 17.46
C PRO A 113 -7.98 5.92 16.64
N VAL A 114 -7.42 4.70 16.56
CA VAL A 114 -8.10 3.54 15.94
C VAL A 114 -8.97 2.80 16.97
N PHE A 115 -8.55 2.77 18.24
CA PHE A 115 -9.39 2.27 19.32
C PHE A 115 -10.24 3.41 19.88
N THR A 116 -11.53 3.16 20.05
CA THR A 116 -12.49 4.15 20.52
C THR A 116 -13.45 3.51 21.52
N ALA A 117 -13.87 4.27 22.53
CA ALA A 117 -14.97 3.88 23.42
C ALA A 117 -16.35 4.23 22.84
N ASN A 118 -16.38 4.99 21.74
CA ASN A 118 -17.57 5.39 21.03
C ASN A 118 -17.81 4.46 19.82
N ASP A 119 -19.05 4.10 19.54
CA ASP A 119 -19.45 3.37 18.31
C ASP A 119 -19.52 4.27 17.07
N CYS A 120 -19.04 5.51 17.21
CA CYS A 120 -18.85 6.59 16.23
C CYS A 120 -20.13 7.15 15.59
N GLU A 121 -21.06 6.32 15.13
CA GLU A 121 -22.23 6.74 14.33
C GLU A 121 -23.57 6.18 14.85
N GLY A 122 -23.59 5.39 15.93
CA GLY A 122 -24.83 4.76 16.43
C GLY A 122 -25.48 3.74 15.50
N ALA A 123 -24.84 3.40 14.37
CA ALA A 123 -25.38 2.55 13.31
C ALA A 123 -24.85 1.09 13.31
N GLY A 124 -24.11 0.68 14.35
CA GLY A 124 -24.06 -0.72 14.77
C GLY A 124 -23.12 -1.69 14.03
N GLU A 125 -22.26 -1.24 13.12
CA GLU A 125 -21.31 -2.13 12.41
C GLU A 125 -19.83 -1.84 12.76
N THR A 126 -19.49 -1.87 14.04
CA THR A 126 -18.12 -1.77 14.56
C THR A 126 -17.59 -3.11 15.06
N PHE A 127 -16.27 -3.33 15.00
CA PHE A 127 -15.65 -4.46 15.69
C PHE A 127 -15.44 -4.15 17.17
N SER A 128 -15.97 -4.98 18.06
CA SER A 128 -15.64 -4.93 19.48
C SER A 128 -14.24 -5.50 19.76
N VAL A 129 -13.52 -4.82 20.63
CA VAL A 129 -12.20 -5.20 21.15
C VAL A 129 -12.37 -5.53 22.62
N ALA A 130 -12.04 -6.76 22.98
CA ALA A 130 -12.10 -7.24 24.36
C ALA A 130 -10.84 -8.04 24.67
N ASP A 131 -10.43 -8.02 25.94
CA ASP A 131 -9.42 -8.95 26.43
C ASP A 131 -10.09 -10.30 26.77
N SER A 132 -9.37 -11.39 26.52
CA SER A 132 -9.81 -12.73 26.90
C SER A 132 -10.11 -12.89 28.40
N SER A 133 -9.41 -12.13 29.25
CA SER A 133 -9.59 -12.13 30.70
C SER A 133 -10.61 -11.12 31.23
N SER A 134 -10.99 -10.11 30.44
CA SER A 134 -11.93 -9.07 30.86
C SER A 134 -12.61 -8.43 29.65
N LYS A 135 -13.92 -8.21 29.74
CA LYS A 135 -14.66 -7.49 28.69
C LYS A 135 -14.27 -6.01 28.62
N ASP A 136 -13.75 -5.47 29.72
CA ASP A 136 -13.48 -4.05 29.89
C ASP A 136 -12.05 -3.71 29.43
N PHE A 137 -11.89 -3.36 28.15
CA PHE A 137 -10.57 -2.98 27.62
C PHE A 137 -10.10 -1.64 28.20
N PHE A 138 -11.01 -0.69 28.40
CA PHE A 138 -10.71 0.61 29.05
C PHE A 138 -11.37 0.70 30.42
N ALA A 139 -10.86 -0.07 31.40
CA ALA A 139 -11.16 0.10 32.83
C ALA A 139 -12.62 0.54 33.11
N ASN A 140 -13.60 -0.22 32.59
CA ASN A 140 -15.07 -0.05 32.62
C ASN A 140 -15.77 0.46 31.34
N HIS A 141 -15.08 0.57 30.21
CA HIS A 141 -15.71 0.88 28.91
C HIS A 141 -15.41 -0.19 27.86
N ASP A 142 -16.45 -0.48 27.05
CA ASP A 142 -16.29 -1.24 25.81
C ASP A 142 -15.32 -0.50 24.89
N ALA A 143 -14.51 -1.26 24.15
CA ALA A 143 -13.64 -0.73 23.12
C ALA A 143 -14.06 -1.24 21.75
N PHE A 144 -13.91 -0.39 20.73
CA PHE A 144 -14.23 -0.70 19.36
C PHE A 144 -13.10 -0.26 18.43
N LEU A 145 -13.02 -0.89 17.26
CA LEU A 145 -12.24 -0.35 16.14
C LEU A 145 -13.05 0.74 15.46
N SER A 146 -12.44 1.91 15.30
CA SER A 146 -13.08 3.07 14.71
C SER A 146 -13.45 2.83 13.24
N VAL A 147 -14.65 3.29 12.87
CA VAL A 147 -15.08 3.40 11.47
C VAL A 147 -14.59 4.68 10.82
N SER A 148 -14.31 5.73 11.62
CA SER A 148 -13.96 7.07 11.17
C SER A 148 -13.21 7.94 12.18
N GLY A 149 -12.29 8.76 11.68
CA GLY A 149 -11.58 9.78 12.44
C GLY A 149 -12.35 11.10 12.54
N GLN A 150 -13.50 11.24 11.87
CA GLN A 150 -14.24 12.50 11.71
C GLN A 150 -14.47 13.24 13.03
N LEU A 151 -15.05 12.59 14.05
CA LEU A 151 -15.31 13.22 15.35
C LEU A 151 -14.04 13.79 16.00
N HIS A 152 -12.90 13.10 15.85
CA HIS A 152 -11.63 13.58 16.36
C HIS A 152 -11.12 14.78 15.57
N LEU A 153 -11.30 14.79 14.25
CA LEU A 153 -10.93 15.92 13.41
C LEU A 153 -11.78 17.16 13.74
N GLU A 154 -13.10 17.01 13.87
CA GLU A 154 -14.03 18.07 14.28
C GLU A 154 -13.62 18.70 15.62
N ALA A 155 -13.19 17.88 16.60
CA ALA A 155 -12.72 18.37 17.89
C ALA A 155 -11.37 19.12 17.83
N MET A 156 -10.51 18.81 16.84
CA MET A 156 -9.21 19.46 16.66
C MET A 156 -9.32 20.79 15.92
N VAL A 157 -10.35 20.92 15.09
CA VAL A 157 -10.66 22.17 14.41
C VAL A 157 -11.17 23.18 15.43
N SER A 158 -10.52 24.35 15.50
CA SER A 158 -10.82 25.38 16.50
C SER A 158 -11.07 26.75 15.86
N ASN A 159 -11.88 27.56 16.55
CA ASN A 159 -12.32 28.85 16.05
C ASN A 159 -11.18 29.87 15.92
N ARG A 160 -11.23 30.67 14.84
CA ARG A 160 -10.26 31.68 14.43
C ARG A 160 -10.11 32.87 15.40
N GLU A 161 -10.99 32.99 16.40
CA GLU A 161 -10.92 34.07 17.39
C GLU A 161 -9.67 33.99 18.27
N TYR A 162 -9.10 32.80 18.47
CA TYR A 162 -7.75 32.67 18.98
C TYR A 162 -6.77 32.66 17.82
N PHE A 163 -5.82 33.60 17.84
CA PHE A 163 -4.75 33.81 16.85
C PHE A 163 -3.86 32.56 16.58
N SER A 164 -4.08 31.45 17.30
CA SER A 164 -3.37 30.17 17.21
C SER A 164 -4.26 28.95 16.91
N GLY A 165 -5.51 29.12 16.49
CA GLY A 165 -6.44 28.01 16.22
C GLY A 165 -6.10 27.22 14.95
N ILE A 166 -6.30 25.90 14.98
CA ILE A 166 -6.15 25.02 13.81
C ILE A 166 -7.43 25.08 12.98
N SER A 167 -7.36 25.67 11.79
CA SER A 167 -8.54 25.86 10.92
C SER A 167 -8.76 24.75 9.89
N ARG A 168 -7.76 23.91 9.63
CA ARG A 168 -7.77 22.90 8.56
C ARG A 168 -6.99 21.69 9.00
N VAL A 169 -7.64 20.54 9.07
CA VAL A 169 -7.02 19.27 9.45
C VAL A 169 -7.39 18.18 8.46
N TYR A 170 -6.54 17.16 8.38
CA TYR A 170 -6.85 15.96 7.62
C TYR A 170 -6.19 14.76 8.27
N THR A 171 -6.69 13.57 7.95
CA THR A 171 -6.06 12.31 8.31
C THR A 171 -6.07 11.33 7.15
N LEU A 172 -5.09 10.42 7.17
CA LEU A 172 -5.01 9.26 6.29
C LEU A 172 -4.99 8.00 7.16
N SER A 173 -6.07 7.75 7.88
CA SER A 173 -6.20 6.68 8.88
C SER A 173 -6.76 5.39 8.29
N SER A 174 -6.71 4.31 9.07
CA SER A 174 -7.47 3.09 8.79
C SER A 174 -8.85 3.17 9.44
N GLY A 175 -9.87 2.71 8.73
CA GLY A 175 -11.21 2.48 9.26
C GLY A 175 -11.56 1.00 9.17
N CYS A 176 -12.36 0.52 10.12
CA CYS A 176 -12.84 -0.85 10.18
C CYS A 176 -14.37 -0.89 10.23
N ARG A 177 -15.00 -1.66 9.34
CA ARG A 177 -16.46 -1.88 9.34
C ARG A 177 -16.78 -3.35 9.52
N ALA A 178 -17.63 -3.67 10.49
CA ALA A 178 -18.07 -5.02 10.80
C ALA A 178 -19.25 -5.49 9.92
N ASP A 179 -19.31 -4.98 8.68
CA ASP A 179 -20.29 -5.40 7.67
C ASP A 179 -20.02 -6.86 7.26
N LYS A 180 -21.07 -7.67 7.26
CA LYS A 180 -21.01 -9.08 6.85
C LYS A 180 -21.14 -9.26 5.33
N GLN A 181 -21.36 -8.17 4.58
CA GLN A 181 -21.51 -8.22 3.13
C GLN A 181 -20.24 -8.66 2.43
N GLN A 182 -20.33 -9.82 1.77
CA GLN A 182 -19.26 -10.36 0.92
C GLN A 182 -19.47 -9.88 -0.51
N SER A 183 -18.88 -8.73 -0.87
CA SER A 183 -18.87 -8.23 -2.24
C SER A 183 -17.47 -7.80 -2.67
N ARG A 184 -17.27 -7.57 -3.98
CA ARG A 184 -15.96 -7.16 -4.52
C ARG A 184 -15.51 -5.77 -4.07
N ASN A 185 -16.44 -4.95 -3.58
CA ASN A 185 -16.21 -3.54 -3.25
C ASN A 185 -16.28 -3.26 -1.74
N HIS A 186 -16.56 -4.27 -0.91
CA HIS A 186 -16.64 -4.12 0.54
C HIS A 186 -15.39 -4.75 1.17
N LEU A 187 -14.63 -3.93 1.89
CA LEU A 187 -13.49 -4.35 2.69
C LEU A 187 -13.79 -4.07 4.16
N THR A 188 -13.45 -5.03 5.01
CA THR A 188 -13.58 -4.92 6.45
C THR A 188 -12.61 -3.90 7.04
N GLU A 189 -11.38 -3.86 6.51
CA GLU A 189 -10.37 -2.86 6.83
C GLU A 189 -10.04 -2.08 5.56
N PHE A 190 -10.06 -0.75 5.65
CA PHE A 190 -9.77 0.13 4.54
C PHE A 190 -9.06 1.39 5.02
N ARG A 191 -8.51 2.15 4.09
CA ARG A 191 -7.86 3.44 4.39
C ARG A 191 -8.77 4.56 3.95
N MET A 192 -8.93 5.55 4.81
CA MET A 192 -9.73 6.73 4.55
C MET A 192 -8.84 7.96 4.42
N LEU A 193 -9.33 8.91 3.63
CA LEU A 193 -8.85 10.27 3.61
C LEU A 193 -10.01 11.13 4.09
N GLU A 194 -9.86 11.74 5.26
CA GLU A 194 -10.87 12.60 5.86
C GLU A 194 -10.23 13.95 6.11
N ALA A 195 -10.98 15.02 5.89
CA ALA A 195 -10.51 16.38 6.08
C ALA A 195 -11.64 17.22 6.66
N GLU A 196 -11.28 18.08 7.62
CA GLU A 196 -12.21 18.94 8.32
C GLU A 196 -11.70 20.38 8.26
N ILE A 197 -12.63 21.31 8.05
CA ILE A 197 -12.32 22.73 7.79
C ILE A 197 -13.22 23.59 8.67
N ALA A 198 -12.62 24.49 9.45
CA ALA A 198 -13.40 25.48 10.18
C ALA A 198 -14.05 26.48 9.22
N PHE A 199 -15.28 26.91 9.54
CA PHE A 199 -15.95 28.03 8.86
C PHE A 199 -16.18 27.84 7.36
N CYS A 200 -16.26 26.60 6.87
CA CYS A 200 -16.83 26.36 5.55
C CYS A 200 -18.35 26.53 5.61
N GLU A 201 -18.91 27.38 4.76
CA GLU A 201 -20.34 27.34 4.49
C GLU A 201 -20.64 26.05 3.72
N GLY A 202 -21.76 25.39 4.06
CA GLY A 202 -22.24 24.24 3.29
C GLY A 202 -22.52 24.63 1.83
N PRO A 203 -22.59 23.65 0.91
CA PRO A 203 -23.00 23.91 -0.47
C PRO A 203 -24.41 24.52 -0.56
#